data_AF-A0A1V4YWG2-F1
#
_entry.id   AF-A0A1V4YWG2-F1
#
_cell.length_a   1.000
_cell.length_b   1.000
_cell.length_c   1.000
_cell.angle_alpha   90.00
_cell.angle_beta   90.00
_cell.angle_gamma   90.00
#
_symmetry.space_group_name_H-M   'P 1'
#
loop_
_entity.id
_entity.type
_entity.pdbx_description
1 polymer ?
#
loop_
_entity_poly.entity_id
_entity_poly.type
_entity_poly.pdbx_seq_one_letter_code
_entity_poly.pdbx_strand_id
1 'polypeptide(L)'
;MWKVLGVETILINADAVWVDRLMSLSQRRKDAPRFRDLLGRADVRYYFDTIREVHMFRLQLPPEVTLEELEFMKEFIMRLYKAAKVPVVEFDGQAQLSSVVLSSDEEEDTYRMKRDSWSRKKAEKK
;
A
#
# COMPACT_ATOMS: atom_id res chain seq x y z
N MET A 1 -22.81 0.59 7.10
CA MET A 1 -21.97 1.60 6.43
C MET A 1 -20.50 1.31 6.70
N TRP A 2 -19.67 1.45 5.66
CA TRP A 2 -18.23 1.22 5.73
C TRP A 2 -17.49 2.42 6.31
N LYS A 3 -16.45 2.16 7.10
CA LYS A 3 -15.49 3.16 7.54
C LYS A 3 -14.07 2.66 7.37
N VAL A 4 -13.17 3.60 7.03
CA VAL A 4 -11.73 3.38 7.01
C VAL A 4 -11.07 4.37 7.96
N LEU A 5 -10.37 3.87 8.98
CA LEU A 5 -9.76 4.68 10.03
C LEU A 5 -10.72 5.71 10.65
N GLY A 6 -11.96 5.28 10.88
CA GLY A 6 -13.05 6.05 11.48
C GLY A 6 -13.77 7.03 10.55
N VAL A 7 -13.44 7.06 9.25
CA VAL A 7 -14.13 7.91 8.26
C VAL A 7 -15.03 7.07 7.38
N GLU A 8 -16.30 7.48 7.29
CA GLU A 8 -17.30 6.85 6.43
C GLU A 8 -16.91 6.94 4.96
N THR A 9 -17.08 5.84 4.24
CA THR A 9 -16.72 5.74 2.83
C THR A 9 -17.49 4.62 2.13
N ILE A 10 -17.33 4.52 0.82
CA ILE A 10 -17.67 3.34 0.03
C ILE A 10 -16.39 2.56 -0.27
N LEU A 11 -16.47 1.23 -0.36
CA LEU A 11 -15.27 0.38 -0.48
C LEU A 11 -14.38 0.71 -1.68
N ILE A 12 -14.95 1.16 -2.80
CA ILE A 12 -14.18 1.52 -3.99
C ILE A 12 -13.21 2.70 -3.75
N ASN A 13 -13.45 3.50 -2.71
CA ASN A 13 -12.61 4.65 -2.33
C ASN A 13 -11.78 4.37 -1.06
N ALA A 14 -11.67 3.11 -0.65
CA ALA A 14 -11.03 2.76 0.62
C ALA A 14 -9.54 3.14 0.66
N ASP A 15 -8.80 2.97 -0.44
CA ASP A 15 -7.41 3.40 -0.56
C ASP A 15 -7.24 4.91 -0.41
N ALA A 16 -8.01 5.71 -1.14
CA ALA A 16 -7.96 7.16 -1.07
C ALA A 16 -8.22 7.67 0.36
N VAL A 17 -9.30 7.17 0.98
CA VAL A 17 -9.62 7.53 2.38
C VAL A 17 -8.54 7.05 3.35
N TRP A 18 -7.96 5.87 3.12
CA TRP A 18 -6.87 5.36 3.93
C TRP A 18 -5.64 6.27 3.88
N VAL A 19 -5.20 6.64 2.68
CA VAL A 19 -4.07 7.56 2.47
C VAL A 19 -4.33 8.91 3.13
N ASP A 20 -5.49 9.52 2.89
CA ASP A 20 -5.85 10.82 3.47
C ASP A 20 -5.85 10.77 5.00
N ARG A 21 -6.33 9.66 5.58
CA ARG A 21 -6.32 9.48 7.03
C ARG A 21 -4.93 9.30 7.60
N LEU A 22 -4.04 8.57 6.94
CA LEU A 22 -2.64 8.50 7.37
C LEU A 22 -1.94 9.87 7.27
N MET A 23 -2.22 10.63 6.21
CA MET A 23 -1.69 11.99 6.03
C MET A 23 -2.15 12.94 7.14
N SER A 24 -3.44 12.88 7.50
CA SER A 24 -4.02 13.65 8.60
C SER A 24 -3.43 13.24 9.96
N LEU A 25 -3.40 11.94 10.27
CA LEU A 25 -2.89 11.40 11.54
C LEU A 25 -1.38 11.63 11.74
N SER A 26 -0.63 11.85 10.66
CA SER A 26 0.82 12.13 10.72
C SER A 26 1.16 13.57 11.11
N GLN A 27 0.24 14.55 10.98
CA GLN A 27 0.54 16.00 11.02
C GLN A 27 1.42 16.51 12.16
N ARG A 28 1.31 15.93 13.36
CA ARG A 28 2.00 16.43 14.56
C ARG A 28 3.17 15.57 15.01
N ARG A 29 3.69 14.70 14.13
CA ARG A 29 4.76 13.75 14.47
C ARG A 29 6.11 14.18 13.91
N LYS A 30 7.17 13.94 14.68
CA LYS A 30 8.55 14.32 14.34
C LYS A 30 8.97 13.85 12.94
N ASP A 31 8.72 12.59 12.60
CA ASP A 31 9.14 12.00 11.31
C ASP A 31 8.06 12.08 10.22
N ALA A 32 7.03 12.92 10.42
CA ALA A 32 5.93 13.07 9.46
C ALA A 32 6.40 13.51 8.06
N PRO A 33 7.37 14.43 7.89
CA PRO A 33 7.83 14.82 6.56
C PRO A 33 8.39 13.64 5.76
N ARG A 34 9.26 12.81 6.37
CA ARG A 34 9.83 11.60 5.75
C ARG A 34 8.74 10.60 5.37
N PHE A 35 7.79 10.36 6.27
CA PHE A 35 6.67 9.46 6.02
C PHE A 35 5.80 9.91 4.84
N ARG A 36 5.50 11.21 4.75
CA ARG A 36 4.66 11.77 3.69
C ARG A 36 5.33 11.75 2.33
N ASP A 37 6.63 11.98 2.30
CA ASP A 37 7.43 11.86 1.08
C ASP A 37 7.37 10.43 0.53
N LEU A 38 7.65 9.43 1.38
CA LEU A 38 7.58 8.02 1.00
C LEU A 38 6.16 7.60 0.59
N LEU A 39 5.13 8.01 1.33
CA LEU A 39 3.74 7.70 0.99
C LEU A 39 3.31 8.37 -0.32
N GLY A 40 3.77 9.59 -0.59
CA GLY A 40 3.46 10.32 -1.82
C GLY A 40 4.12 9.73 -3.07
N ARG A 41 5.18 8.93 -2.91
CA ARG A 41 5.85 8.19 -3.98
C ARG A 41 5.25 6.81 -4.23
N ALA A 42 4.38 6.32 -3.35
CA ALA A 42 3.82 4.97 -3.45
C ALA A 42 2.61 4.92 -4.40
N ASP A 43 2.55 3.88 -5.24
CA ASP A 43 1.31 3.46 -5.89
C ASP A 43 0.50 2.65 -4.88
N VAL A 44 -0.59 3.25 -4.38
CA VAL A 44 -1.45 2.66 -3.37
C VAL A 44 -2.69 2.10 -4.04
N ARG A 45 -2.98 0.83 -3.79
CA ARG A 45 -4.18 0.16 -4.29
C ARG A 45 -4.89 -0.58 -3.18
N TYR A 46 -6.21 -0.55 -3.25
CA TYR A 46 -7.07 -1.35 -2.40
C TYR A 46 -7.73 -2.50 -3.16
N TYR A 47 -7.83 -3.65 -2.51
CA TYR A 47 -8.66 -4.76 -2.96
C TYR A 47 -9.19 -5.57 -1.77
N PHE A 48 -10.34 -6.22 -1.97
CA PHE A 48 -10.90 -7.15 -1.00
C PHE A 48 -10.60 -8.58 -1.45
N ASP A 49 -9.84 -9.32 -0.65
CA ASP A 49 -9.63 -10.75 -0.86
C ASP A 49 -10.88 -11.50 -0.39
N THR A 50 -11.72 -11.92 -1.33
CA THR A 50 -12.98 -12.60 -1.05
C THR A 50 -12.81 -14.03 -0.53
N ILE A 51 -11.64 -14.65 -0.71
CA ILE A 51 -11.38 -16.01 -0.24
C ILE A 51 -11.04 -15.98 1.26
N ARG A 52 -10.23 -15.00 1.66
CA ARG A 52 -9.79 -14.85 3.06
C ARG A 52 -10.63 -13.85 3.85
N GLU A 53 -11.52 -13.12 3.17
CA GLU A 53 -12.33 -12.03 3.72
C GLU A 53 -11.46 -10.94 4.39
N VAL A 54 -10.38 -10.52 3.69
CA VAL A 54 -9.42 -9.53 4.19
C VAL A 54 -9.38 -8.31 3.28
N HIS A 55 -9.43 -7.13 3.89
CA HIS A 55 -9.20 -5.85 3.23
C HIS A 55 -7.70 -5.58 3.06
N MET A 56 -7.24 -5.53 1.82
CA MET A 56 -5.81 -5.40 1.50
C MET A 56 -5.50 -4.00 0.99
N PHE A 57 -4.52 -3.35 1.61
CA PHE A 57 -3.90 -2.12 1.13
C PHE A 57 -2.48 -2.45 0.63
N ARG A 58 -2.29 -2.42 -0.69
CA ARG A 58 -0.96 -2.62 -1.30
C ARG A 58 -0.33 -1.26 -1.55
N LEU A 59 0.90 -1.09 -1.08
CA LEU A 59 1.74 0.07 -1.36
C LEU A 59 2.96 -0.45 -2.12
N GLN A 60 3.03 -0.07 -3.39
CA GLN A 60 4.19 -0.30 -4.23
C GLN A 60 5.03 0.97 -4.25
N LEU A 61 6.20 0.92 -3.63
CA LEU A 61 7.17 1.99 -3.64
C LEU A 61 8.14 1.84 -4.84
N PRO A 62 8.81 2.92 -5.25
CA PRO A 62 9.86 2.87 -6.26
C PRO A 62 11.02 1.95 -5.85
N PRO A 63 11.72 1.31 -6.80
CA PRO A 63 12.78 0.33 -6.53
C PRO A 63 14.00 0.91 -5.84
N GLU A 64 14.23 2.22 -5.92
CA GLU A 64 15.29 2.89 -5.19
C GLU A 64 15.02 3.04 -3.69
N VAL A 65 13.80 2.74 -3.22
CA VAL A 65 13.47 2.73 -1.80
C VAL A 65 14.12 1.55 -1.11
N THR A 66 14.87 1.85 -0.05
CA THR A 66 15.65 0.89 0.71
C THR A 66 14.79 0.07 1.68
N LEU A 67 15.30 -1.09 2.10
CA LEU A 67 14.65 -1.90 3.14
C LEU A 67 14.43 -1.12 4.45
N GLU A 68 15.40 -0.29 4.85
CA GLU A 68 15.28 0.55 6.06
C GLU A 68 14.11 1.54 5.94
N GLU A 69 13.89 2.12 4.77
CA GLU A 69 12.75 3.00 4.51
C GLU A 69 11.42 2.25 4.52
N LEU A 70 11.38 1.02 4.01
CA LEU A 70 10.20 0.15 4.10
C LEU A 70 9.88 -0.20 5.56
N GLU A 71 10.89 -0.53 6.36
CA GLU A 71 10.74 -0.80 7.79
C GLU A 71 10.25 0.44 8.54
N PHE A 72 10.83 1.61 8.24
CA PHE A 72 10.36 2.88 8.78
C PHE A 72 8.88 3.13 8.44
N MET A 73 8.47 2.91 7.18
CA MET A 73 7.08 3.06 6.74
C MET A 73 6.13 2.13 7.52
N LYS A 74 6.50 0.85 7.63
CA LYS A 74 5.75 -0.15 8.41
C LYS A 74 5.55 0.32 9.85
N GLU A 75 6.63 0.68 10.54
CA GLU A 75 6.58 1.10 11.93
C GLU A 75 5.78 2.40 12.11
N PHE A 76 5.93 3.35 11.19
CA PHE A 76 5.18 4.60 11.22
C PHE A 76 3.67 4.36 11.09
N ILE A 77 3.24 3.55 10.11
CA ILE A 77 1.82 3.18 9.92
C ILE A 77 1.27 2.50 11.18
N MET A 78 2.01 1.55 11.76
CA MET A 78 1.60 0.87 12.99
C MET A 78 1.43 1.87 14.17
N ARG A 79 2.31 2.88 14.28
CA ARG A 79 2.17 3.95 15.28
C ARG A 79 0.92 4.81 15.04
N LEU A 80 0.58 5.08 13.78
CA LEU A 80 -0.64 5.82 13.43
C LEU A 80 -1.90 5.04 13.79
N TYR A 81 -1.96 3.75 13.47
CA TYR A 81 -3.10 2.89 13.82
C TYR A 81 -3.33 2.83 15.34
N LYS A 82 -2.26 2.59 16.11
CA LYS A 82 -2.34 2.57 17.58
C LYS A 82 -2.88 3.88 18.16
N ALA A 83 -2.53 5.01 17.55
CA ALA A 83 -2.98 6.32 18.01
C ALA A 83 -4.40 6.68 17.55
N ALA A 84 -4.86 6.15 16.43
CA ALA A 84 -6.20 6.39 15.91
C ALA A 84 -7.30 5.80 16.82
N LYS A 85 -6.98 4.74 17.58
CA LYS A 85 -7.91 4.05 18.51
C LYS A 85 -9.24 3.62 17.87
N VAL A 86 -9.20 3.35 16.57
CA VAL A 86 -10.34 2.86 15.77
C VAL A 86 -9.85 1.72 14.86
N PRO A 87 -10.73 0.81 14.43
CA PRO A 87 -10.38 -0.20 13.44
C PRO A 87 -9.85 0.44 12.14
N VAL A 88 -8.96 -0.28 11.45
CA VAL A 88 -8.49 0.14 10.12
C VAL A 88 -9.64 0.11 9.12
N VAL A 89 -10.43 -0.97 9.13
CA VAL A 89 -11.67 -1.11 8.38
C VAL A 89 -12.79 -1.54 9.34
N GLU A 90 -13.95 -0.91 9.21
CA GLU A 90 -15.15 -1.20 10.00
C GLU A 90 -16.36 -1.25 9.05
N PHE A 91 -17.28 -2.19 9.30
CA PHE A 91 -18.58 -2.25 8.64
C PHE A 91 -19.67 -2.39 9.70
N ASP A 92 -20.64 -1.46 9.70
CA ASP A 92 -21.76 -1.47 10.65
C ASP A 92 -21.33 -1.64 12.12
N GLY A 93 -20.28 -0.93 12.51
CA GLY A 93 -19.74 -0.96 13.87
C GLY A 93 -18.88 -2.18 14.21
N GLN A 94 -18.69 -3.10 13.26
CA GLN A 94 -17.85 -4.28 13.44
C GLN A 94 -16.50 -4.12 12.75
N ALA A 95 -15.41 -4.34 13.51
CA ALA A 95 -14.06 -4.34 12.98
C ALA A 95 -13.87 -5.47 11.96
N GLN A 96 -13.26 -5.16 10.82
CA GLN A 96 -12.99 -6.11 9.74
C GLN A 96 -11.50 -6.44 9.68
N LEU A 97 -11.17 -7.62 9.16
CA LEU A 97 -9.78 -8.02 8.94
C LEU A 97 -9.16 -7.16 7.84
N SER A 98 -7.96 -6.67 8.10
CA SER A 98 -7.21 -5.89 7.12
C SER A 98 -5.73 -6.19 7.19
N SER A 99 -5.03 -5.96 6.09
CA SER A 99 -3.59 -6.11 5.98
C SER A 99 -3.00 -5.08 5.03
N VAL A 100 -1.75 -4.74 5.30
CA VAL A 100 -0.96 -3.83 4.48
C VAL A 100 0.20 -4.61 3.88
N VAL A 101 0.35 -4.52 2.56
CA VAL A 101 1.49 -5.10 1.84
C VAL A 101 2.37 -3.94 1.38
N LEU A 102 3.62 -3.96 1.80
CA LEU A 102 4.64 -2.98 1.41
C LEU A 102 5.67 -3.70 0.54
N SER A 103 5.97 -3.14 -0.64
CA SER A 103 7.02 -3.66 -1.52
C SER A 103 7.70 -2.51 -2.26
N SER A 104 9.01 -2.62 -2.50
CA SER A 104 9.73 -1.83 -3.50
C SER A 104 10.22 -2.70 -4.67
N ASP A 105 9.96 -4.01 -4.65
CA ASP A 105 10.44 -4.92 -5.70
C ASP A 105 9.73 -4.60 -7.02
N GLU A 106 10.49 -4.56 -8.11
CA GLU A 106 9.91 -4.57 -9.45
C GLU A 106 9.30 -5.96 -9.70
N GLU A 107 8.02 -6.02 -10.09
CA GLU A 107 7.49 -7.23 -10.71
C GLU A 107 8.29 -7.51 -11.99
N GLU A 108 9.05 -8.60 -12.03
CA GLU A 108 9.73 -9.02 -13.27
C GLU A 108 8.66 -9.23 -14.36
N ASP A 109 8.68 -8.40 -15.40
CA ASP A 109 7.86 -8.58 -16.60
C ASP A 109 8.44 -9.76 -17.42
N THR A 110 8.14 -10.98 -16.94
CA THR A 110 8.58 -12.23 -17.55
C THR A 110 8.11 -12.37 -19.00
N TYR A 111 7.03 -11.69 -19.39
CA TYR A 111 6.54 -11.68 -20.77
C TYR A 111 7.46 -10.85 -21.67
N ARG A 112 7.82 -9.63 -21.23
CA ARG A 112 8.80 -8.78 -21.93
C ARG A 112 10.17 -9.44 -22.01
N MET A 113 10.64 -10.07 -20.93
CA MET A 113 11.90 -10.84 -20.94
C MET A 113 11.87 -11.99 -21.97
N LYS A 114 10.76 -12.74 -22.05
CA LYS A 114 10.59 -13.81 -23.04
C LYS A 114 10.56 -13.27 -24.47
N ARG A 115 9.86 -12.16 -24.73
CA ARG A 115 9.78 -11.52 -26.05
C ARG A 115 11.16 -11.01 -26.52
N ASP A 116 11.91 -10.38 -25.63
CA ASP A 116 13.22 -9.82 -25.95
C ASP A 116 14.26 -10.93 -26.17
N SER A 117 14.17 -12.03 -25.41
CA SER A 117 14.96 -13.26 -25.61
C SER A 117 14.72 -13.91 -26.98
N TRP A 118 13.45 -14.00 -27.41
CA TRP A 118 13.10 -14.53 -28.74
C TRP A 118 13.61 -13.67 -29.89
N SER A 119 13.59 -12.35 -29.71
CA SER A 119 14.05 -11.39 -30.71
C SER A 119 15.58 -11.48 -30.90
N ARG A 120 16.35 -11.62 -29.80
CA ARG A 120 17.81 -11.85 -29.85
C ARG A 120 18.18 -13.15 -30.57
N LYS A 121 17.50 -14.26 -30.26
CA LYS A 121 17.72 -15.56 -30.95
C LYS A 121 17.42 -15.53 -32.45
N LYS A 122 16.51 -14.66 -32.90
CA LYS A 122 16.23 -14.45 -34.34
C LYS A 122 17.32 -13.62 -35.03
N ALA A 123 17.95 -12.68 -34.32
CA ALA A 123 19.04 -11.86 -34.85
C ALA A 123 20.35 -12.65 -35.00
N GLU A 124 20.65 -13.57 -34.07
CA GLU A 124 21.84 -14.44 -34.13
C GLU A 124 21.77 -15.56 -35.19
N LYS A 125 20.58 -15.82 -35.75
CA LYS A 125 20.34 -16.83 -36.79
C LYS A 125 20.35 -16.25 -38.22
N LYS A 126 20.67 -14.97 -38.39
CA LYS A 126 20.87 -14.29 -39.68
C LYS A 126 22.33 -13.96 -39.85
#